data_AF-A0A7V9FZ83-F1
#
_entry.id   AF-A0A7V9FZ83-F1
#
_cell.length_a   1.000
_cell.length_b   1.000
_cell.length_c   1.000
_cell.angle_alpha   90.00
_cell.angle_beta   90.00
_cell.angle_gamma   90.00
#
_symmetry.space_group_name_H-M   'P 1'
#
loop_
_entity.id
_entity.type
_entity.pdbx_description
1 polymer ?
#
loop_
_entity_poly.entity_id
_entity_poly.type
_entity_poly.pdbx_seq_one_letter_code
_entity_poly.pdbx_strand_id
1 'polypeptide(L)' 'MSWDGVPGLVETVAAHGETTLRVETARLVEACTNLRDEHGFRFLSDVSSADYLGWPGGVD' A
#
# COMPACT_ATOMS: atom_id res chain seq x y z
N MET A 1 0.32 -0.36 16.69
CA MET A 1 0.59 0.70 15.71
C MET A 1 -0.68 0.86 14.89
N SER A 2 -1.17 2.08 14.68
CA SER A 2 -2.34 2.33 13.83
C SER A 2 -1.88 2.94 12.51
N TRP A 3 -2.57 2.56 11.43
CA TRP A 3 -2.39 3.11 10.08
C TRP A 3 -3.55 4.04 9.70
N ASP A 4 -4.41 4.36 10.67
CA ASP A 4 -5.52 5.30 10.50
C ASP A 4 -4.94 6.67 10.11
N GLY A 5 -5.31 7.14 8.92
CA GLY A 5 -4.84 8.41 8.36
C GLY A 5 -3.86 8.29 7.19
N VAL A 6 -3.38 7.09 6.85
CA VAL A 6 -2.61 6.88 5.61
C VAL A 6 -3.53 7.19 4.41
N PRO A 7 -3.15 8.14 3.53
CA PRO A 7 -3.98 8.53 2.40
C PRO A 7 -4.36 7.36 1.49
N GLY A 8 -5.66 7.19 1.23
CA GLY A 8 -6.16 6.16 0.33
C GLY A 8 -6.09 4.74 0.87
N LEU A 9 -5.87 4.54 2.18
CA LEU A 9 -5.95 3.21 2.80
C LEU A 9 -7.35 2.59 2.62
N VAL A 10 -7.40 1.44 1.95
CA VAL A 10 -8.61 0.63 1.75
C VAL A 10 -8.69 -0.45 2.83
N GLU A 11 -7.59 -1.14 3.08
CA GLU A 11 -7.54 -2.30 3.97
C GLU A 11 -6.15 -2.47 4.59
N THR A 12 -6.11 -2.89 5.86
CA THR A 12 -4.90 -3.40 6.50
C THR A 12 -5.05 -4.91 6.69
N VAL A 13 -4.12 -5.68 6.12
CA VAL A 13 -4.13 -7.14 6.20
C VAL A 13 -2.92 -7.61 7.01
N ALA A 14 -3.17 -8.44 8.04
CA ALA A 14 -2.13 -9.12 8.79
C ALA A 14 -2.09 -10.60 8.37
N ALA A 15 -1.02 -11.04 7.72
CA ALA A 15 -0.87 -12.40 7.24
C ALA A 15 0.61 -12.81 7.27
N HIS A 16 0.90 -14.09 7.57
CA HIS A 16 2.26 -14.64 7.56
C HIS A 16 3.31 -13.87 8.39
N GLY A 17 2.88 -13.16 9.44
CA GLY A 17 3.77 -12.32 10.26
C GLY A 17 4.06 -10.93 9.69
N GLU A 18 3.43 -10.58 8.57
CA GLU A 18 3.58 -9.30 7.88
C GLU A 18 2.30 -8.45 7.94
N THR A 19 2.46 -7.14 7.76
CA THR A 19 1.37 -6.18 7.62
C THR A 19 1.38 -5.60 6.21
N THR A 20 0.29 -5.78 5.48
CA THR A 20 0.08 -5.21 4.14
C THR A 20 -0.95 -4.09 4.22
N LEU A 21 -0.61 -2.91 3.68
CA LEU A 21 -1.55 -1.82 3.47
C LEU A 21 -2.00 -1.85 2.01
N ARG A 22 -3.29 -2.06 1.76
CA ARG A 22 -3.88 -1.92 0.43
C ARG A 22 -4.37 -0.49 0.28
N VAL A 23 -3.93 0.17 -0.78
CA VAL A 23 -4.19 1.59 -1.03
C VAL A 23 -4.81 1.81 -2.39
N GLU A 24 -5.63 2.85 -2.51
CA GLU A 24 -6.15 3.34 -3.77
C GLU A 24 -5.00 3.77 -4.69
N THR A 25 -5.01 3.28 -5.94
CA THR A 25 -3.94 3.53 -6.92
C THR A 25 -3.71 5.03 -7.13
N ALA A 26 -4.78 5.82 -7.20
CA ALA A 26 -4.72 7.27 -7.40
C ALA A 26 -4.05 8.03 -6.23
N ARG A 27 -3.90 7.40 -5.06
CA ARG A 27 -3.36 8.00 -3.83
C ARG A 27 -2.00 7.40 -3.41
N LEU A 28 -1.44 6.49 -4.21
CA LEU A 28 -0.21 5.76 -3.88
C LEU A 28 0.96 6.69 -3.49
N VAL A 29 1.18 7.77 -4.23
CA VAL A 29 2.27 8.72 -3.95
C VAL A 29 2.07 9.42 -2.61
N GLU A 30 0.84 9.81 -2.28
CA GLU A 30 0.51 10.45 -1.00
C GLU A 30 0.65 9.47 0.17
N ALA A 31 0.21 8.23 -0.02
CA ALA A 31 0.38 7.15 0.96
C ALA A 31 1.86 6.91 1.27
N CYS A 32 2.70 6.74 0.25
CA CYS A 32 4.13 6.53 0.42
C CYS A 32 4.83 7.76 1.04
N THR A 33 4.40 8.97 0.69
CA THR A 33 4.93 10.21 1.27
C THR A 33 4.62 10.28 2.77
N ASN A 34 3.37 10.00 3.16
CA ASN A 34 2.96 9.95 4.57
C ASN A 34 3.72 8.85 5.33
N LEU A 35 3.87 7.65 4.77
CA LEU A 35 4.65 6.57 5.39
C LEU A 35 6.13 6.94 5.59
N ARG A 36 6.72 7.68 4.65
CA ARG A 36 8.10 8.16 4.77
C ARG A 36 8.23 9.25 5.85
N ASP A 37 7.38 10.26 5.79
CA ASP A 37 7.53 11.51 6.54
C ASP A 37 6.98 11.39 7.98
N GLU A 38 5.81 10.76 8.15
CA GLU A 38 5.13 10.63 9.45
C GLU A 38 5.46 9.31 10.16
N HIS A 39 5.63 8.21 9.40
CA HIS A 39 5.87 6.88 9.97
C HIS A 39 7.34 6.42 9.88
N GLY A 40 8.21 7.17 9.20
CA GLY A 40 9.65 6.95 9.20
C GLY A 40 10.16 5.83 8.29
N PHE A 41 9.34 5.31 7.38
CA PHE A 41 9.76 4.31 6.38
C PHE A 41 10.67 4.94 5.32
N ARG A 42 11.97 5.04 5.62
CA ARG A 42 12.99 5.73 4.81
C ARG A 42 13.84 4.83 3.92
N PHE A 43 13.53 3.54 3.87
CA PHE A 43 14.19 2.56 3.01
C PHE A 43 13.15 1.86 2.13
N LEU A 44 13.31 1.98 0.81
CA LEU A 44 12.54 1.21 -0.16
C LEU A 44 13.28 -0.10 -0.43
N SER A 45 12.75 -1.22 0.07
CA SER A 45 13.40 -2.51 -0.10
C SER A 45 13.26 -3.05 -1.53
N ASP A 46 12.05 -3.00 -2.10
CA ASP A 46 11.74 -3.54 -3.42
C ASP A 46 10.42 -2.96 -3.97
N VAL A 47 10.22 -3.09 -5.29
CA VAL A 47 8.94 -2.90 -5.98
C VAL A 47 8.69 -4.09 -6.88
N SER A 48 7.69 -4.89 -6.53
CA SER A 48 7.31 -6.09 -7.27
C SER A 48 5.87 -5.99 -7.80
N SER A 49 5.67 -6.39 -9.05
CA SER A 49 4.34 -6.49 -9.67
C SER A 49 3.83 -7.93 -9.65
N ALA A 50 2.53 -8.11 -9.46
CA ALA A 50 1.85 -9.38 -9.64
C ALA A 50 0.73 -9.23 -10.67
N ASP A 51 0.71 -10.11 -11.67
CA ASP A 51 -0.38 -10.23 -12.62
C ASP A 51 -1.35 -11.30 -12.12
N TYR A 52 -2.53 -10.85 -11.67
CA TYR A 52 -3.62 -11.73 -11.29
C TYR A 52 -4.58 -11.85 -12.47
N LEU A 53 -4.42 -12.92 -13.26
CA LEU A 53 -5.27 -13.18 -14.42
C LEU A 53 -6.76 -13.12 -14.06
N GLY A 54 -7.51 -12.28 -14.78
CA GLY A 54 -8.95 -12.10 -14.57
C GLY A 54 -9.32 -11.15 -13.43
N TRP A 55 -8.37 -10.38 -12.89
CA TRP A 55 -8.68 -9.36 -11.89
C TRP A 55 -9.61 -8.27 -12.47
N PRO A 56 -10.75 -7.97 -11.83
CA PRO A 56 -11.82 -7.14 -12.40
C PRO A 56 -11.50 -5.63 -12.47
N GLY A 57 -10.24 -5.24 -12.31
CA GLY A 57 -9.78 -3.85 -12.26
C GLY A 57 -8.80 -3.45 -13.37
N GLY A 58 -8.50 -4.35 -14.32
CA GLY A 58 -7.75 -4.00 -15.51
C GLY A 58 -8.62 -3.17 -16.45
N VAL A 59 -8.17 -1.97 -16.82
CA VAL A 59 -8.77 -1.23 -17.93
C VAL A 59 -8.67 -2.08 -19.20
N ASP A 60 -9.82 -2.29 -19.88
CA ASP A 60 -9.85 -2.80 -21.25
C ASP A 60 -9.14 -1.83 -22.22
#